data_AF-T1FWP6-F1
#
_entry.id   AF-T1FWP6-F1
#
_cell.length_a   1.000
_cell.length_b   1.000
_cell.length_c   1.000
_cell.angle_alpha   90.00
_cell.angle_beta   90.00
_cell.angle_gamma   90.00
#
_symmetry.space_group_name_H-M   'P 1'
#
loop_
_entity.id
_entity.type
_entity.pdbx_description
1 polymer ?
#
loop_
_entity_poly.entity_id
_entity_poly.type
_entity_poly.pdbx_seq_one_letter_code
_entity_poly.pdbx_strand_id
1 'polypeptide(L)'
;MFHQYFPICVALVVLVAGDNGNETTSDPKPSTKLPLVTTTSTPYTPSKDPITNLYALKSQDGNYCIMVKAALRLGFQYKNPDDKDLFGYVDIPGEKNGTLVTGNCSVVNNAQVLILKFLNNWSMNFTFKQNTTLKEYNLESISIKYDIQHNNQPFPDAKSLNGETTFAMEDGHVKVLGSYMCFSQRVFNINSNSSEKLGLMNLTTINEQYQAFVNVSEIFFSQAVKRCDQDSVSNLIPIVVGAALCALIVLVLVAYLIGRHHKRGYESV
;
A
#
# COMPACT_ATOMS: atom_id res chain seq x y z
N MET A 1 -39.13 -12.32 75.52
CA MET A 1 -38.88 -12.83 74.15
C MET A 1 -37.58 -13.62 74.22
N PHE A 2 -37.52 -14.92 74.58
CA PHE A 2 -38.29 -16.08 74.07
C PHE A 2 -38.20 -16.16 72.53
N HIS A 3 -37.71 -17.19 71.81
CA HIS A 3 -37.24 -18.58 72.06
C HIS A 3 -36.17 -18.95 70.95
N GLN A 4 -35.34 -20.01 70.95
CA GLN A 4 -34.87 -21.00 71.94
C GLN A 4 -33.69 -21.87 71.39
N TYR A 5 -32.73 -22.24 72.26
CA TYR A 5 -31.79 -23.41 72.30
C TYR A 5 -31.33 -24.21 71.03
N PHE A 6 -30.02 -24.53 71.07
CA PHE A 6 -29.32 -25.78 70.68
C PHE A 6 -30.17 -27.09 70.76
N PRO A 7 -29.86 -28.18 70.00
CA PRO A 7 -28.75 -29.06 70.40
C PRO A 7 -27.99 -29.86 69.31
N ILE A 8 -26.99 -30.59 69.81
CA ILE A 8 -26.06 -31.53 69.17
C ILE A 8 -26.69 -32.93 68.98
N CYS A 9 -26.38 -33.62 67.88
CA CYS A 9 -26.36 -35.09 67.73
C CYS A 9 -25.23 -35.41 66.73
N VAL A 10 -24.08 -35.97 67.12
CA VAL A 10 -23.79 -37.37 67.53
C VAL A 10 -23.94 -38.38 66.38
N ALA A 11 -22.77 -38.80 65.87
CA ALA A 11 -22.35 -40.08 65.30
C ALA A 11 -23.34 -40.96 64.49
N LEU A 12 -22.86 -41.43 63.33
CA LEU A 12 -22.51 -42.86 63.21
C LEU A 12 -21.42 -43.09 62.14
N VAL A 13 -20.45 -43.95 62.45
CA VAL A 13 -19.53 -44.53 61.47
C VAL A 13 -20.18 -45.81 60.94
N VAL A 14 -20.23 -45.98 59.62
CA VAL A 14 -20.57 -47.26 58.99
C VAL A 14 -19.43 -47.65 58.07
N LEU A 15 -18.74 -48.74 58.42
CA LEU A 15 -17.79 -49.44 57.56
C LEU A 15 -18.55 -50.52 56.79
N VAL A 16 -18.41 -50.56 55.46
CA VAL A 16 -18.66 -51.74 54.63
C VAL A 16 -17.50 -51.86 53.64
N ALA A 17 -17.08 -53.09 53.35
CA ALA A 17 -15.87 -53.43 52.61
C ALA A 17 -16.17 -54.15 51.28
N GLY A 18 -15.18 -54.17 50.38
CA GLY A 18 -15.21 -54.88 49.09
C GLY A 18 -15.82 -54.04 47.94
N ASP A 19 -15.40 -54.20 46.68
CA ASP A 19 -14.38 -55.10 46.13
C ASP A 19 -13.72 -54.52 44.84
N ASN A 20 -12.62 -55.14 44.43
CA ASN A 20 -11.73 -54.92 43.27
C ASN A 20 -12.26 -54.16 42.03
N GLY A 21 -11.44 -53.23 41.52
CA GLY A 21 -11.61 -52.60 40.20
C GLY A 21 -10.39 -51.77 39.78
N ASN A 22 -9.52 -52.34 38.95
CA ASN A 22 -8.27 -51.73 38.46
C ASN A 22 -8.50 -50.54 37.51
N GLU A 23 -8.01 -49.33 37.86
CA GLU A 23 -7.73 -48.29 36.86
C GLU A 23 -6.64 -47.30 37.31
N THR A 24 -5.70 -47.02 36.40
CA THR A 24 -4.45 -46.29 36.68
C THR A 24 -4.67 -44.79 36.83
N THR A 25 -4.46 -44.24 38.04
CA THR A 25 -4.52 -42.79 38.28
C THR A 25 -3.14 -42.15 38.10
N SER A 26 -3.00 -41.20 37.18
CA SER A 26 -1.90 -40.23 37.17
C SER A 26 -2.42 -38.83 37.51
N ASP A 27 -1.63 -38.11 38.30
CA ASP A 27 -2.02 -36.88 39.00
C ASP A 27 -2.04 -35.64 38.07
N PRO A 28 -3.17 -34.92 37.89
CA PRO A 28 -3.25 -33.76 37.02
C PRO A 28 -2.69 -32.50 37.68
N LYS A 29 -1.43 -32.20 37.37
CA LYS A 29 -0.73 -30.93 37.66
C LYS A 29 -1.61 -29.68 37.39
N PRO A 30 -1.60 -28.64 38.25
CA PRO A 30 -2.43 -27.45 38.04
C PRO A 30 -2.04 -26.69 36.76
N SER A 31 -3.03 -26.39 35.92
CA SER A 31 -2.86 -25.58 34.71
C SER A 31 -3.43 -24.18 34.90
N THR A 32 -2.54 -23.20 35.06
CA THR A 32 -2.90 -21.78 35.10
C THR A 32 -3.37 -21.33 33.72
N LYS A 33 -4.69 -21.16 33.55
CA LYS A 33 -5.25 -20.52 32.34
C LYS A 33 -4.77 -19.07 32.24
N LEU A 34 -3.98 -18.79 31.20
CA LEU A 34 -3.64 -17.42 30.80
C LEU A 34 -4.92 -16.71 30.28
N PRO A 35 -5.12 -15.40 30.54
CA PRO A 35 -6.29 -14.69 30.05
C PRO A 35 -6.33 -14.67 28.51
N LEU A 36 -7.49 -15.05 27.95
CA LEU A 36 -7.75 -14.91 26.52
C LEU A 36 -7.90 -13.42 26.20
N VAL A 37 -6.90 -12.84 25.52
CA VAL A 37 -6.98 -11.45 25.05
C VAL A 37 -7.92 -11.41 23.85
N THR A 38 -9.18 -11.06 24.08
CA THR A 38 -10.14 -10.77 23.02
C THR A 38 -9.78 -9.44 22.36
N THR A 39 -9.05 -9.50 21.24
CA THR A 39 -8.84 -8.34 20.37
C THR A 39 -10.15 -7.99 19.65
N THR A 40 -10.91 -7.06 20.23
CA THR A 40 -12.04 -6.40 19.56
C THR A 40 -11.52 -5.62 18.35
N SER A 41 -11.94 -5.99 17.14
CA SER A 41 -11.58 -5.25 15.92
C SER A 41 -12.30 -3.91 15.88
N THR A 42 -11.54 -2.82 15.81
CA THR A 42 -12.08 -1.47 15.60
C THR A 42 -12.56 -1.31 14.15
N PRO A 43 -13.75 -0.72 13.91
CA PRO A 43 -14.23 -0.34 12.58
C PRO A 43 -13.17 0.30 11.68
N TYR A 44 -12.68 -0.48 10.71
CA TYR A 44 -11.84 0.06 9.66
C TYR A 44 -12.62 1.11 8.87
N THR A 45 -12.12 2.34 8.87
CA THR A 45 -12.59 3.44 8.03
C THR A 45 -11.42 3.86 7.15
N PRO A 46 -11.52 3.83 5.81
CA PRO A 46 -10.47 4.36 4.95
C PRO A 46 -10.22 5.82 5.31
N SER A 47 -8.96 6.24 5.40
CA SER A 47 -8.66 7.65 5.62
C SER A 47 -9.22 8.49 4.48
N LYS A 48 -9.50 9.79 4.69
CA LYS A 48 -9.83 10.67 3.55
C LYS A 48 -8.70 10.63 2.52
N ASP A 49 -7.48 10.87 3.02
CA ASP A 49 -6.23 10.85 2.26
C ASP A 49 -5.35 9.70 2.81
N PRO A 50 -4.87 8.74 1.98
CA PRO A 50 -4.08 7.62 2.46
C PRO A 50 -2.72 8.10 2.97
N ILE A 51 -2.25 7.51 4.08
CA ILE A 51 -1.04 7.96 4.77
C ILE A 51 0.21 7.41 4.06
N THR A 52 1.21 8.27 3.81
CA THR A 52 2.50 7.82 3.26
C THR A 52 3.27 7.01 4.29
N ASN A 53 3.47 5.73 4.01
CA ASN A 53 4.27 4.80 4.81
C ASN A 53 5.63 4.54 4.15
N LEU A 54 6.60 4.05 4.93
CA LEU A 54 7.84 3.49 4.44
C LEU A 54 7.84 1.97 4.63
N TYR A 55 8.32 1.26 3.63
CA TYR A 55 8.55 -0.18 3.61
C TYR A 55 9.99 -0.43 3.16
N ALA A 56 10.80 -1.10 3.99
CA ALA A 56 12.23 -1.23 3.70
C ALA A 56 12.75 -2.66 3.92
N LEU A 57 13.14 -3.34 2.84
CA LEU A 57 13.63 -4.72 2.87
C LEU A 57 15.13 -4.77 3.11
N LYS A 58 15.55 -5.56 4.10
CA LYS A 58 16.95 -5.88 4.40
C LYS A 58 17.37 -7.23 3.81
N SER A 59 18.65 -7.35 3.44
CA SER A 59 19.32 -8.62 3.18
C SER A 59 19.62 -9.37 4.49
N GLN A 60 20.11 -10.60 4.37
CA GLN A 60 20.58 -11.38 5.51
C GLN A 60 21.77 -10.71 6.24
N ASP A 61 22.54 -9.89 5.52
CA ASP A 61 23.67 -9.11 6.03
C ASP A 61 23.23 -7.83 6.78
N GLY A 62 21.91 -7.54 6.83
CA GLY A 62 21.33 -6.42 7.56
C GLY A 62 21.29 -5.08 6.81
N ASN A 63 21.78 -5.02 5.57
CA ASN A 63 21.71 -3.84 4.70
C ASN A 63 20.41 -3.81 3.90
N TYR A 64 19.89 -2.61 3.61
CA TYR A 64 18.73 -2.40 2.77
C TYR A 64 19.03 -2.64 1.29
N CYS A 65 18.12 -3.34 0.62
CA CYS A 65 18.21 -3.68 -0.80
C CYS A 65 17.06 -3.09 -1.65
N ILE A 66 15.89 -2.91 -1.02
CA ILE A 66 14.71 -2.26 -1.61
C ILE A 66 14.11 -1.33 -0.56
N MET A 67 13.75 -0.11 -0.95
CA MET A 67 13.00 0.84 -0.15
C MET A 67 11.85 1.40 -0.99
N VAL A 68 10.64 1.38 -0.44
CA VAL A 68 9.44 1.97 -1.04
C VAL A 68 8.78 2.86 0.01
N LYS A 69 8.63 4.14 -0.31
CA LYS A 69 7.87 5.11 0.47
C LYS A 69 6.65 5.52 -0.36
N ALA A 70 5.44 5.23 0.10
CA ALA A 70 4.23 5.56 -0.63
C ALA A 70 3.02 5.57 0.29
N ALA A 71 2.03 6.40 -0.03
CA ALA A 71 0.66 6.12 0.37
C ALA A 71 0.06 5.15 -0.65
N LEU A 72 -0.50 4.03 -0.17
CA LEU A 72 -1.03 2.96 -1.00
C LEU A 72 -2.48 2.68 -0.58
N ARG A 73 -3.39 2.72 -1.55
CA ARG A 73 -4.82 2.42 -1.37
C ARG A 73 -5.31 1.50 -2.47
N LEU A 74 -6.04 0.46 -2.11
CA LEU A 74 -6.74 -0.42 -3.02
C LEU A 74 -8.23 -0.10 -3.01
N GLY A 75 -8.86 -0.09 -4.17
CA GLY A 75 -10.31 -0.06 -4.34
C GLY A 75 -10.78 -1.37 -4.96
N PHE A 76 -11.85 -1.96 -4.43
CA PHE A 76 -12.45 -3.19 -4.94
C PHE A 76 -13.96 -3.04 -5.10
N GLN A 77 -14.46 -3.45 -6.25
CA GLN A 77 -15.87 -3.79 -6.44
C GLN A 77 -16.13 -5.20 -5.89
N TYR A 78 -17.15 -5.32 -5.06
CA TYR A 78 -17.58 -6.58 -4.44
C TYR A 78 -19.11 -6.64 -4.41
N LYS A 79 -19.69 -7.83 -4.20
CA LYS A 79 -21.14 -8.00 -4.13
C LYS A 79 -21.63 -8.20 -2.70
N ASN A 80 -22.76 -7.57 -2.37
CA ASN A 80 -23.51 -7.83 -1.15
C ASN A 80 -24.37 -9.12 -1.28
N PRO A 81 -25.13 -9.55 -0.25
CA PRO A 81 -25.91 -10.78 -0.32
C PRO A 81 -27.03 -10.72 -1.37
N ASP A 82 -27.57 -9.51 -1.64
CA ASP A 82 -28.60 -9.22 -2.65
C ASP A 82 -28.04 -9.15 -4.10
N ASP A 83 -26.77 -9.53 -4.32
CA ASP A 83 -26.05 -9.40 -5.61
C ASP A 83 -25.89 -7.96 -6.14
N LYS A 84 -26.06 -6.95 -5.27
CA LYS A 84 -25.75 -5.56 -5.61
C LYS A 84 -24.25 -5.32 -5.52
N ASP A 85 -23.72 -4.62 -6.53
CA ASP A 85 -22.34 -4.17 -6.53
C ASP A 85 -22.14 -3.02 -5.52
N LEU A 86 -21.12 -3.17 -4.68
CA LEU A 86 -20.59 -2.19 -3.76
C LEU A 86 -19.13 -1.93 -4.09
N PHE A 87 -18.59 -0.80 -3.62
CA PHE A 87 -17.16 -0.48 -3.78
C PHE A 87 -16.56 -0.12 -2.42
N GLY A 88 -15.44 -0.76 -2.07
CA GLY A 88 -14.75 -0.59 -0.79
C GLY A 88 -13.27 -0.31 -0.97
N TYR A 89 -12.63 0.26 0.07
CA TYR A 89 -11.23 0.67 0.01
C TYR A 89 -10.39 0.08 1.14
N VAL A 90 -9.12 -0.21 0.86
CA VAL A 90 -8.11 -0.69 1.82
C VAL A 90 -6.84 0.13 1.69
N ASP A 91 -6.44 0.82 2.74
CA ASP A 91 -5.16 1.51 2.88
C ASP A 91 -4.15 0.49 3.40
N ILE A 92 -2.99 0.38 2.77
CA ILE A 92 -1.94 -0.52 3.27
C ILE A 92 -1.27 0.19 4.47
N PRO A 93 -1.33 -0.39 5.68
CA PRO A 93 -0.75 0.25 6.87
C PRO A 93 0.79 0.16 6.82
N GLY A 94 1.48 1.05 7.55
CA GLY A 94 2.93 0.96 7.72
C GLY A 94 3.34 -0.24 8.58
N GLU A 95 4.65 -0.54 8.61
CA GLU A 95 5.17 -1.73 9.30
C GLU A 95 4.75 -1.83 10.78
N LYS A 96 4.76 -0.69 11.49
CA LYS A 96 4.36 -0.60 12.91
C LYS A 96 2.86 -0.86 13.16
N ASN A 97 2.05 -0.82 12.10
CA ASN A 97 0.58 -0.89 12.15
C ASN A 97 0.04 -2.17 11.48
N GLY A 98 0.84 -3.24 11.40
CA GLY A 98 0.38 -4.57 10.98
C GLY A 98 0.75 -5.00 9.56
N THR A 99 1.64 -4.28 8.88
CA THR A 99 2.27 -4.78 7.63
C THR A 99 3.61 -5.45 7.93
N LEU A 100 3.78 -6.68 7.47
CA LEU A 100 5.06 -7.39 7.50
C LEU A 100 5.77 -7.24 6.15
N VAL A 101 6.95 -6.63 6.17
CA VAL A 101 7.85 -6.55 5.01
C VAL A 101 8.68 -7.82 4.89
N THR A 102 8.63 -8.45 3.71
CA THR A 102 9.43 -9.61 3.31
C THR A 102 9.86 -9.44 1.84
N GLY A 103 10.58 -10.40 1.26
CA GLY A 103 10.94 -10.36 -0.16
C GLY A 103 12.25 -11.08 -0.46
N ASN A 104 12.90 -10.69 -1.55
CA ASN A 104 14.18 -11.23 -1.98
C ASN A 104 15.11 -10.11 -2.48
N CYS A 105 16.25 -9.94 -1.77
CA CYS A 105 17.34 -9.05 -2.17
C CYS A 105 18.28 -9.66 -3.21
N SER A 106 18.32 -10.98 -3.34
CA SER A 106 19.16 -11.65 -4.34
C SER A 106 18.58 -11.43 -5.72
N VAL A 107 19.41 -10.99 -6.65
CA VAL A 107 18.98 -10.72 -8.03
C VAL A 107 18.78 -12.04 -8.77
N VAL A 108 17.53 -12.46 -8.92
CA VAL A 108 17.15 -13.69 -9.63
C VAL A 108 16.42 -13.30 -10.91
N ASN A 109 16.84 -13.82 -12.07
CA ASN A 109 16.26 -13.47 -13.38
C ASN A 109 16.19 -11.96 -13.64
N ASN A 110 17.24 -11.23 -13.25
CA ASN A 110 17.31 -9.77 -13.26
C ASN A 110 16.19 -9.07 -12.46
N ALA A 111 15.67 -9.70 -11.41
CA ALA A 111 14.63 -9.13 -10.58
C ALA A 111 14.96 -9.16 -9.07
N GLN A 112 14.40 -8.21 -8.35
CA GLN A 112 14.29 -8.17 -6.89
C GLN A 112 12.81 -7.98 -6.53
N VAL A 113 12.38 -8.52 -5.38
CA VAL A 113 10.95 -8.52 -5.01
C VAL A 113 10.79 -8.02 -3.58
N LEU A 114 9.89 -7.06 -3.37
CA LEU A 114 9.40 -6.63 -2.06
C LEU A 114 7.97 -7.17 -1.87
N ILE A 115 7.68 -7.78 -0.73
CA ILE A 115 6.40 -8.39 -0.39
C ILE A 115 5.87 -7.74 0.88
N LEU A 116 4.78 -7.00 0.77
CA LEU A 116 4.02 -6.47 1.90
C LEU A 116 2.92 -7.48 2.24
N LYS A 117 2.93 -8.06 3.45
CA LYS A 117 1.82 -8.88 3.96
C LYS A 117 1.04 -8.07 4.97
N PHE A 118 -0.26 -7.91 4.76
CA PHE A 118 -1.15 -7.07 5.57
C PHE A 118 -2.52 -7.73 5.65
N LEU A 119 -3.35 -7.34 6.63
CA LEU A 119 -4.62 -8.04 6.93
C LEU A 119 -4.43 -9.56 7.10
N ASN A 120 -5.52 -10.33 7.12
CA ASN A 120 -5.45 -11.78 7.17
C ASN A 120 -5.40 -12.36 5.75
N ASN A 121 -4.28 -13.00 5.38
CA ASN A 121 -4.01 -13.62 4.06
C ASN A 121 -3.78 -12.70 2.84
N TRP A 122 -3.71 -11.38 2.99
CA TRP A 122 -3.45 -10.48 1.84
C TRP A 122 -1.95 -10.23 1.65
N SER A 123 -1.54 -10.01 0.40
CA SER A 123 -0.18 -9.58 0.08
C SER A 123 -0.11 -8.72 -1.17
N MET A 124 0.81 -7.75 -1.15
CA MET A 124 1.17 -6.91 -2.30
C MET A 124 2.66 -7.09 -2.60
N ASN A 125 2.95 -7.59 -3.80
CA ASN A 125 4.29 -7.92 -4.27
C ASN A 125 4.73 -6.89 -5.31
N PHE A 126 5.80 -6.16 -5.04
CA PHE A 126 6.45 -5.24 -5.98
C PHE A 126 7.61 -5.98 -6.66
N THR A 127 7.53 -6.17 -7.97
CA THR A 127 8.60 -6.79 -8.75
C THR A 127 9.42 -5.69 -9.43
N PHE A 128 10.66 -5.52 -9.00
CA PHE A 128 11.62 -4.62 -9.65
C PHE A 128 12.46 -5.40 -10.64
N LYS A 129 12.62 -4.87 -11.86
CA LYS A 129 13.34 -5.50 -12.96
C LYS A 129 14.50 -4.63 -13.41
N GLN A 130 15.71 -5.19 -13.50
CA GLN A 130 16.88 -4.50 -14.07
C GLN A 130 17.07 -4.86 -15.55
N ASN A 131 17.45 -3.85 -16.34
CA ASN A 131 18.05 -3.99 -17.65
C ASN A 131 19.56 -3.79 -17.51
N THR A 132 20.32 -4.89 -17.49
CA THR A 132 21.77 -4.88 -17.30
C THR A 132 22.53 -4.20 -18.45
N THR A 133 21.97 -4.22 -19.67
CA THR A 133 22.55 -3.56 -20.86
C THR A 133 22.46 -2.04 -20.76
N LEU A 134 21.29 -1.51 -20.37
CA LEU A 134 21.07 -0.07 -20.20
C LEU A 134 21.56 0.48 -18.85
N LYS A 135 21.84 -0.41 -17.88
CA LYS A 135 22.14 -0.07 -16.48
C LYS A 135 21.00 0.71 -15.82
N GLU A 136 19.79 0.27 -16.11
CA GLU A 136 18.53 0.84 -15.62
C GLU A 136 17.69 -0.24 -14.94
N TYR A 137 16.72 0.17 -14.15
CA TYR A 137 15.69 -0.69 -13.58
C TYR A 137 14.35 0.05 -13.54
N ASN A 138 13.25 -0.69 -13.47
CA ASN A 138 11.93 -0.13 -13.20
C ASN A 138 11.18 -1.03 -12.21
N LEU A 139 10.12 -0.51 -11.62
CA LEU A 139 9.04 -1.36 -11.13
C LEU A 139 8.36 -1.97 -12.37
N GLU A 140 8.31 -3.30 -12.47
CA GLU A 140 7.75 -4.05 -13.61
C GLU A 140 6.28 -4.41 -13.36
N SER A 141 5.95 -4.79 -12.14
CA SER A 141 4.59 -5.15 -11.76
C SER A 141 4.32 -5.00 -10.26
N ILE A 142 3.04 -4.83 -9.93
CA ILE A 142 2.49 -4.97 -8.58
C ILE A 142 1.44 -6.08 -8.61
N SER A 143 1.74 -7.23 -8.00
CA SER A 143 0.78 -8.34 -7.84
C SER A 143 0.10 -8.27 -6.48
N ILE A 144 -1.21 -8.45 -6.46
CA ILE A 144 -2.04 -8.38 -5.26
C ILE A 144 -2.81 -9.69 -5.09
N LYS A 145 -2.56 -10.34 -3.96
CA LYS A 145 -3.40 -11.43 -3.45
C LYS A 145 -4.36 -10.86 -2.41
N TYR A 146 -5.64 -11.12 -2.58
CA TYR A 146 -6.71 -10.66 -1.69
C TYR A 146 -7.61 -11.81 -1.25
N ASP A 147 -8.18 -11.66 -0.05
CA ASP A 147 -9.07 -12.63 0.60
C ASP A 147 -10.17 -11.86 1.35
N ILE A 148 -11.21 -11.46 0.61
CA ILE A 148 -12.41 -10.81 1.16
C ILE A 148 -13.25 -11.90 1.80
N GLN A 149 -13.41 -11.84 3.12
CA GLN A 149 -14.17 -12.81 3.91
C GLN A 149 -15.58 -12.27 4.21
N HIS A 150 -16.57 -13.16 4.29
CA HIS A 150 -17.97 -12.78 4.46
C HIS A 150 -18.23 -11.93 5.70
N ASN A 151 -18.87 -10.77 5.50
CA ASN A 151 -19.15 -9.77 6.54
C ASN A 151 -17.93 -9.40 7.40
N ASN A 152 -16.73 -9.38 6.80
CA ASN A 152 -15.51 -8.93 7.46
C ASN A 152 -15.12 -7.53 6.99
N GLN A 153 -14.61 -6.71 7.90
CA GLN A 153 -14.03 -5.42 7.53
C GLN A 153 -12.76 -5.61 6.70
N PRO A 154 -12.50 -4.74 5.70
CA PRO A 154 -13.18 -3.46 5.45
C PRO A 154 -14.39 -3.54 4.49
N PHE A 155 -14.92 -4.73 4.21
CA PHE A 155 -16.00 -4.96 3.24
C PHE A 155 -17.26 -5.51 3.93
N PRO A 156 -18.05 -4.66 4.62
CA PRO A 156 -19.27 -5.09 5.28
C PRO A 156 -20.24 -5.73 4.28
N ASP A 157 -20.97 -6.75 4.73
CA ASP A 157 -21.92 -7.53 3.92
C ASP A 157 -21.35 -8.18 2.65
N ALA A 158 -20.02 -8.22 2.46
CA ALA A 158 -19.44 -8.84 1.27
C ALA A 158 -19.74 -10.34 1.19
N LYS A 159 -20.04 -10.83 -0.02
CA LYS A 159 -19.87 -12.26 -0.36
C LYS A 159 -18.37 -12.58 -0.39
N SER A 160 -17.97 -13.75 0.12
CA SER A 160 -16.56 -14.13 0.16
C SER A 160 -15.95 -14.19 -1.26
N LEU A 161 -14.83 -13.50 -1.44
CA LEU A 161 -14.14 -13.34 -2.71
C LEU A 161 -12.63 -13.33 -2.50
N ASN A 162 -11.95 -14.34 -3.04
CA ASN A 162 -10.50 -14.46 -3.01
C ASN A 162 -9.92 -14.59 -4.42
N GLY A 163 -8.67 -14.16 -4.58
CA GLY A 163 -7.96 -14.26 -5.85
C GLY A 163 -6.63 -13.53 -5.87
N GLU A 164 -6.06 -13.45 -7.06
CA GLU A 164 -4.81 -12.76 -7.34
C GLU A 164 -4.94 -11.99 -8.66
N THR A 165 -4.22 -10.88 -8.78
CA THR A 165 -4.31 -9.94 -9.89
C THR A 165 -3.04 -9.10 -9.96
N THR A 166 -2.64 -8.65 -11.15
CA THR A 166 -1.34 -8.00 -11.36
C THR A 166 -1.49 -6.75 -12.20
N PHE A 167 -1.09 -5.61 -11.63
CA PHE A 167 -0.91 -4.37 -12.38
C PHE A 167 0.47 -4.40 -13.05
N ALA A 168 0.49 -4.36 -14.38
CA ALA A 168 1.72 -4.08 -15.12
C ALA A 168 2.09 -2.59 -14.95
N MET A 169 3.39 -2.31 -14.85
CA MET A 169 3.93 -0.97 -14.70
C MET A 169 4.77 -0.64 -15.93
N GLU A 170 4.25 0.25 -16.78
CA GLU A 170 4.84 0.55 -18.10
C GLU A 170 5.91 1.66 -18.05
N ASP A 171 5.94 2.42 -16.94
CA ASP A 171 6.76 3.63 -16.77
C ASP A 171 7.86 3.48 -15.72
N GLY A 172 8.78 4.45 -15.71
CA GLY A 172 9.64 4.71 -14.56
C GLY A 172 11.00 4.02 -14.61
N HIS A 173 11.60 3.87 -15.80
CA HIS A 173 13.00 3.48 -15.92
C HIS A 173 13.92 4.49 -15.19
N VAL A 174 14.64 3.97 -14.19
CA VAL A 174 15.60 4.68 -13.35
C VAL A 174 16.99 4.11 -13.61
N LYS A 175 18.03 4.93 -13.65
CA LYS A 175 19.41 4.43 -13.64
C LYS A 175 19.70 3.70 -12.33
N VAL A 176 20.48 2.62 -12.39
CA VAL A 176 20.96 1.92 -11.19
C VAL A 176 21.71 2.91 -10.29
N LEU A 177 21.54 2.77 -8.96
CA LEU A 177 21.89 3.75 -7.93
C LEU A 177 21.06 5.05 -7.91
N GLY A 178 20.07 5.24 -8.79
CA GLY A 178 19.06 6.29 -8.69
C GLY A 178 17.79 5.86 -7.97
N SER A 179 16.87 6.80 -7.74
CA SER A 179 15.51 6.54 -7.23
C SER A 179 14.43 7.03 -8.20
N TYR A 180 13.25 6.42 -8.14
CA TYR A 180 12.03 6.94 -8.75
C TYR A 180 11.26 7.79 -7.75
N MET A 181 10.56 8.83 -8.20
CA MET A 181 9.67 9.63 -7.37
C MET A 181 8.44 10.14 -8.15
N CYS A 182 7.28 10.15 -7.53
CA CYS A 182 6.05 10.75 -8.02
C CYS A 182 5.24 11.31 -6.85
N PHE A 183 5.13 12.64 -6.76
CA PHE A 183 4.31 13.28 -5.74
C PHE A 183 2.81 13.17 -6.06
N SER A 184 2.46 13.34 -7.33
CA SER A 184 1.09 13.27 -7.85
C SER A 184 0.43 11.91 -7.55
N GLN A 185 -0.88 11.96 -7.32
CA GLN A 185 -1.71 10.75 -7.22
C GLN A 185 -1.77 10.03 -8.56
N ARG A 186 -1.44 8.74 -8.56
CA ARG A 186 -1.64 7.82 -9.69
C ARG A 186 -2.72 6.80 -9.33
N VAL A 187 -3.56 6.44 -10.31
CA VAL A 187 -4.60 5.42 -10.16
C VAL A 187 -4.49 4.42 -11.30
N PHE A 188 -4.06 3.20 -10.98
CA PHE A 188 -4.01 2.07 -11.88
C PHE A 188 -5.33 1.31 -11.77
N ASN A 189 -5.96 0.98 -12.89
CA ASN A 189 -7.25 0.29 -12.92
C ASN A 189 -7.12 -1.05 -13.63
N ILE A 190 -7.76 -2.09 -13.10
CA ILE A 190 -7.95 -3.38 -13.77
C ILE A 190 -9.45 -3.66 -13.85
N ASN A 191 -9.91 -3.88 -15.08
CA ASN A 191 -11.24 -4.37 -15.41
C ASN A 191 -11.15 -5.86 -15.74
N SER A 192 -11.29 -6.73 -14.73
CA SER A 192 -11.37 -8.17 -14.99
C SER A 192 -12.73 -8.51 -15.59
N ASN A 193 -12.73 -8.92 -16.86
CA ASN A 193 -13.88 -9.52 -17.54
C ASN A 193 -13.71 -11.04 -17.73
N SER A 194 -12.59 -11.61 -17.29
CA SER A 194 -12.33 -13.05 -17.26
C SER A 194 -12.92 -13.70 -16.00
N SER A 195 -14.05 -14.38 -16.17
CA SER A 195 -14.63 -15.35 -15.23
C SER A 195 -15.25 -14.80 -13.94
N GLU A 196 -16.26 -13.92 -14.06
CA GLU A 196 -17.39 -13.67 -13.13
C GLU A 196 -17.14 -13.35 -11.64
N LYS A 197 -15.91 -13.48 -11.13
CA LYS A 197 -15.58 -13.41 -9.70
C LYS A 197 -15.06 -12.06 -9.24
N LEU A 198 -14.26 -11.38 -10.06
CA LEU A 198 -13.64 -10.10 -9.71
C LEU A 198 -14.27 -8.98 -10.53
N GLY A 199 -14.80 -7.96 -9.86
CA GLY A 199 -15.26 -6.73 -10.51
C GLY A 199 -14.11 -5.77 -10.82
N LEU A 200 -14.43 -4.47 -10.94
CA LEU A 200 -13.45 -3.41 -11.05
C LEU A 200 -12.55 -3.35 -9.81
N MET A 201 -11.24 -3.25 -10.03
CA MET A 201 -10.26 -3.01 -8.96
C MET A 201 -9.33 -1.87 -9.36
N ASN A 202 -8.94 -1.03 -8.41
CA ASN A 202 -7.89 -0.04 -8.61
C ASN A 202 -6.82 -0.07 -7.51
N LEU A 203 -5.63 0.40 -7.88
CA LEU A 203 -4.53 0.72 -6.98
C LEU A 203 -4.25 2.21 -7.12
N THR A 204 -4.36 2.94 -6.03
CA THR A 204 -3.99 4.34 -5.91
C THR A 204 -2.65 4.46 -5.19
N THR A 205 -1.70 5.18 -5.79
CA THR A 205 -0.43 5.55 -5.15
C THR A 205 -0.31 7.07 -5.06
N ILE A 206 0.22 7.59 -3.95
CA ILE A 206 0.47 9.04 -3.74
C ILE A 206 1.80 9.20 -3.00
N ASN A 207 2.58 10.22 -3.37
CA ASN A 207 3.89 10.50 -2.74
C ASN A 207 4.79 9.25 -2.75
N GLU A 208 4.84 8.62 -3.93
CA GLU A 208 5.54 7.38 -4.19
C GLU A 208 7.02 7.68 -4.48
N GLN A 209 7.92 7.04 -3.74
CA GLN A 209 9.36 7.08 -3.99
C GLN A 209 9.91 5.68 -3.77
N TYR A 210 10.64 5.14 -4.74
CA TYR A 210 11.23 3.81 -4.61
C TYR A 210 12.68 3.75 -5.07
N GLN A 211 13.41 2.82 -4.47
CA GLN A 211 14.77 2.47 -4.87
C GLN A 211 15.02 0.98 -4.62
N ALA A 212 15.53 0.30 -5.64
CA ALA A 212 15.88 -1.12 -5.62
C ALA A 212 17.32 -1.32 -6.11
N PHE A 213 17.80 -2.56 -6.05
CA PHE A 213 19.16 -2.96 -6.46
C PHE A 213 20.27 -2.20 -5.72
N VAL A 214 20.02 -1.83 -4.46
CA VAL A 214 20.99 -1.19 -3.56
C VAL A 214 21.56 -2.16 -2.52
N ASN A 215 22.58 -1.69 -1.79
CA ASN A 215 23.16 -2.36 -0.64
C ASN A 215 23.66 -1.26 0.31
N VAL A 216 22.79 -0.76 1.19
CA VAL A 216 23.06 0.40 2.06
C VAL A 216 22.69 0.11 3.52
N SER A 217 23.47 0.60 4.48
CA SER A 217 23.24 0.35 5.91
C SER A 217 22.06 1.13 6.50
N GLU A 218 21.70 2.25 5.88
CA GLU A 218 20.70 3.20 6.36
C GLU A 218 19.62 3.46 5.30
N ILE A 219 18.45 3.93 5.76
CA ILE A 219 17.34 4.32 4.88
C ILE A 219 17.67 5.66 4.24
N PHE A 220 17.96 5.64 2.95
CA PHE A 220 18.27 6.84 2.16
C PHE A 220 17.85 6.61 0.70
N PHE A 221 17.26 7.65 0.10
CA PHE A 221 16.93 7.66 -1.34
C PHE A 221 17.92 8.55 -2.10
N SER A 222 18.46 8.03 -3.20
CA SER A 222 19.44 8.71 -4.04
C SER A 222 18.91 9.98 -4.68
N GLN A 223 19.76 11.02 -4.68
CA GLN A 223 19.50 12.33 -5.29
C GLN A 223 19.34 12.30 -6.82
N ALA A 224 19.81 11.24 -7.49
CA ALA A 224 19.51 11.00 -8.90
C ALA A 224 18.08 10.47 -9.02
N VAL A 225 17.11 11.38 -9.15
CA VAL A 225 15.67 11.07 -9.15
C VAL A 225 15.07 11.13 -10.56
N LYS A 226 14.51 10.02 -11.04
CA LYS A 226 13.56 10.03 -12.16
C LYS A 226 12.18 10.40 -11.61
N ARG A 227 11.60 11.51 -12.09
CA ARG A 227 10.21 11.88 -11.79
C ARG A 227 9.21 11.23 -12.74
N CYS A 228 7.98 11.05 -12.26
CA CYS A 228 6.83 10.73 -13.10
C CYS A 228 6.39 11.93 -13.94
N ASP A 229 5.72 11.68 -15.06
CA ASP A 229 5.29 12.75 -15.97
C ASP A 229 4.07 13.50 -15.42
N GLN A 230 3.33 12.91 -14.47
CA GLN A 230 2.25 13.56 -13.71
C GLN A 230 2.76 14.65 -12.74
N ASP A 231 4.05 14.65 -12.38
CA ASP A 231 4.68 15.74 -11.64
C ASP A 231 5.14 16.89 -12.57
N SER A 232 4.96 16.78 -13.89
CA SER A 232 5.40 17.81 -14.83
C SER A 232 4.54 19.07 -14.72
N VAL A 233 5.18 20.19 -14.41
CA VAL A 233 4.54 21.51 -14.46
C VAL A 233 4.31 21.92 -15.91
N SER A 234 3.10 22.39 -16.22
CA SER A 234 2.75 22.84 -17.56
C SER A 234 3.44 24.17 -17.89
N ASN A 235 4.64 24.06 -18.47
CA ASN A 235 5.42 25.19 -18.99
C ASN A 235 4.74 25.87 -20.21
N LEU A 236 3.58 25.39 -20.65
CA LEU A 236 2.81 25.97 -21.75
C LEU A 236 2.45 27.43 -21.48
N ILE A 237 2.06 27.79 -20.24
CA ILE A 237 1.69 29.16 -19.88
C ILE A 237 2.85 30.15 -20.09
N PRO A 238 4.04 29.98 -19.46
CA PRO A 238 5.16 30.90 -19.69
C PRO A 238 5.65 30.90 -21.15
N ILE A 239 5.56 29.79 -21.88
CA ILE A 239 5.89 29.74 -23.31
C ILE A 239 4.94 30.61 -24.14
N VAL A 240 3.62 30.48 -23.93
CA VAL A 240 2.60 31.28 -24.65
C VAL A 240 2.73 32.76 -24.31
N VAL A 241 2.96 33.11 -23.04
CA VAL A 241 3.20 34.50 -22.62
C VAL A 241 4.47 35.06 -23.28
N GLY A 242 5.56 34.29 -23.33
CA GLY A 242 6.79 34.69 -24.01
C GLY A 242 6.60 34.93 -25.51
N ALA A 243 5.88 34.04 -26.20
CA ALA A 243 5.58 34.18 -27.62
C ALA A 243 4.72 35.44 -27.92
N ALA A 244 3.70 35.70 -27.10
CA ALA A 244 2.85 36.88 -27.24
C ALA A 244 3.62 38.20 -27.03
N LEU A 245 4.50 38.26 -26.03
CA LEU A 245 5.36 39.42 -25.78
C LEU A 245 6.33 39.66 -26.93
N CYS A 246 6.99 38.63 -27.46
CA CYS A 246 7.87 38.74 -28.62
C CYS A 246 7.12 39.26 -29.86
N ALA A 247 5.92 38.74 -30.15
CA ALA A 247 5.11 39.18 -31.28
C ALA A 247 4.70 40.66 -31.16
N LEU A 248 4.31 41.11 -29.96
CA LEU A 248 3.96 42.50 -29.69
C LEU A 248 5.16 43.44 -29.90
N ILE A 249 6.35 43.07 -29.40
CA ILE A 249 7.58 43.86 -29.59
C ILE A 249 7.91 44.01 -31.08
N VAL A 250 7.84 42.92 -31.86
CA VAL A 250 8.09 42.97 -33.32
C VAL A 250 7.08 43.88 -34.03
N LEU A 251 5.79 43.81 -33.69
CA LEU A 251 4.75 44.68 -34.25
C LEU A 251 5.06 46.16 -33.96
N VAL A 252 5.37 46.50 -32.70
CA VAL A 252 5.72 47.87 -32.29
C VAL A 252 6.97 48.38 -33.01
N LEU A 253 7.99 47.54 -33.20
CA LEU A 253 9.20 47.90 -33.95
C LEU A 253 8.89 48.16 -35.44
N VAL A 254 8.10 47.32 -36.09
CA VAL A 254 7.68 47.52 -37.49
C VAL A 254 6.88 48.82 -37.64
N ALA A 255 5.90 49.07 -36.76
CA ALA A 255 5.11 50.29 -36.75
C ALA A 255 5.98 51.54 -36.52
N TYR A 256 6.93 51.48 -35.58
CA TYR A 256 7.90 52.55 -35.33
C TYR A 256 8.78 52.84 -36.54
N LEU A 257 9.29 51.81 -37.23
CA LEU A 257 10.14 51.96 -38.41
C LEU A 257 9.36 52.62 -39.57
N ILE A 258 8.13 52.18 -39.84
CA ILE A 258 7.25 52.78 -40.89
C ILE A 258 6.94 54.25 -40.56
N GLY A 259 6.58 54.55 -39.31
CA GLY A 259 6.31 55.91 -38.86
C GLY A 259 7.55 56.82 -38.90
N ARG A 260 8.73 56.29 -38.57
CA ARG A 260 10.01 57.00 -38.68
C ARG A 260 10.42 57.25 -40.13
N HIS A 261 10.10 56.33 -41.05
CA HIS A 261 10.37 56.48 -42.48
C HIS A 261 9.57 57.64 -43.08
N HIS A 262 8.27 57.76 -42.77
CA HIS A 262 7.41 58.83 -43.29
C HIS A 262 7.75 60.23 -42.75
N LYS A 263 8.30 60.34 -41.55
CA LYS A 263 8.67 61.66 -40.96
C LYS A 263 9.87 62.36 -41.63
N ARG A 264 10.49 61.76 -42.65
CA ARG A 264 11.56 62.38 -43.46
C ARG A 264 11.06 63.07 -44.74
N GLY A 265 9.75 63.10 -45.00
CA GLY A 265 9.16 63.57 -46.26
C GLY A 265 8.49 64.95 -46.24
N TYR A 266 8.66 65.76 -45.18
CA TYR A 266 8.01 67.08 -45.03
C TYR A 266 9.01 68.23 -44.81
N GLU A 267 10.17 68.16 -45.44
CA GLU A 267 11.04 69.32 -45.70
C GLU A 267 11.31 69.42 -47.21
N SER A 268 10.36 69.99 -47.93
CA SER A 268 10.57 70.60 -49.25
C SER A 268 9.64 71.79 -49.39
N VAL A 269 10.23 72.95 -49.63
CA VAL A 269 9.57 74.23 -49.94
C VAL A 269 8.83 74.15 -51.28
#